data_AF-A0A7K3LKH5-F1
#
_entry.id   AF-A0A7K3LKH5-F1
#
_cell.length_a   1.000
_cell.length_b   1.000
_cell.length_c   1.000
_cell.angle_alpha   90.00
_cell.angle_beta   90.00
_cell.angle_gamma   90.00
#
_symmetry.space_group_name_H-M   'P 1'
#
loop_
_entity.id
_entity.type
_entity.pdbx_description
1 polymer ?
#
loop_
_entity_poly.entity_id
_entity_poly.type
_entity_poly.pdbx_seq_one_letter_code
_entity_poly.pdbx_strand_id
1 'polypeptide(L)'
;MTAHFMPHHVSHGEHPIGLGAFFLVMVGFGSLALWVVSIAGGHTAAAITFGIITVAAFTTSAVTMTIMGRKLHHSPVLPDNTPLNEQHYKEMYRH
;
A
#
# COMPACT_ATOMS: atom_id res chain seq x y z
N MET A 1 3.47 -39.35 -18.70
CA MET A 1 3.64 -38.90 -17.30
C MET A 1 3.25 -37.43 -17.26
N THR A 2 2.06 -37.12 -16.76
CA THR A 2 1.57 -35.75 -16.61
C THR A 2 2.25 -35.14 -15.38
N ALA A 3 3.22 -34.26 -15.60
CA ALA A 3 3.80 -33.46 -14.54
C ALA A 3 2.72 -32.49 -14.04
N HIS A 4 2.11 -32.77 -12.89
CA HIS A 4 1.30 -31.81 -12.17
C HIS A 4 2.24 -30.70 -11.67
N PHE A 5 2.38 -29.63 -12.45
CA PHE A 5 2.92 -28.37 -11.96
C PHE A 5 1.93 -27.80 -10.94
N MET A 6 2.15 -28.07 -9.66
CA MET A 6 1.52 -27.29 -8.61
C MET A 6 2.10 -25.88 -8.72
N PRO A 7 1.30 -24.83 -8.98
CA PRO A 7 1.77 -23.47 -8.93
C PRO A 7 2.24 -23.23 -7.49
N HIS A 8 3.55 -23.11 -7.29
CA HIS A 8 4.05 -22.64 -6.00
C HIS A 8 3.53 -21.22 -5.87
N HIS A 9 2.64 -20.98 -4.90
CA HIS A 9 2.20 -19.62 -4.60
C HIS A 9 3.44 -18.86 -4.14
N VAL A 10 4.02 -18.06 -5.02
CA VAL A 10 5.10 -17.14 -4.65
C VAL A 10 4.40 -16.01 -3.92
N SER A 11 4.34 -16.11 -2.59
CA SER A 11 3.93 -15.01 -1.72
C SER A 11 5.01 -13.95 -1.84
N HIS A 12 4.86 -13.04 -2.82
CA HIS A 12 5.72 -11.88 -2.96
C HIS A 12 5.58 -11.07 -1.66
N GLY A 13 6.68 -10.87 -0.92
CA GLY A 13 6.73 -10.21 0.40
C GLY A 13 6.30 -8.74 0.41
N GLU A 14 5.74 -8.27 -0.71
CA GLU A 14 5.45 -6.88 -1.05
C GLU A 14 3.98 -6.52 -0.76
N HIS A 15 3.12 -7.54 -0.74
CA HIS A 15 1.71 -7.42 -0.33
C HIS A 15 1.50 -6.82 1.08
N PRO A 16 2.21 -7.22 2.15
CA PRO A 16 1.98 -6.66 3.49
C PRO A 16 2.42 -5.20 3.61
N ILE A 17 3.43 -4.76 2.87
CA ILE A 17 3.93 -3.37 2.91
C ILE A 17 2.93 -2.44 2.22
N GLY A 18 2.39 -2.84 1.07
CA GLY A 18 1.31 -2.11 0.38
C GLY A 18 0.06 -1.98 1.26
N LEU A 19 -0.31 -3.06 1.96
CA LEU A 19 -1.42 -3.05 2.92
C LEU A 19 -1.15 -2.11 4.10
N GLY A 20 0.08 -2.09 4.63
CA GLY A 20 0.48 -1.15 5.67
C GLY A 20 0.38 0.31 5.23
N ALA A 21 0.81 0.61 4.00
CA ALA A 21 0.68 1.96 3.43
C ALA A 21 -0.79 2.38 3.30
N PHE A 22 -1.67 1.45 2.89
CA PHE A 22 -3.12 1.69 2.84
C PHE A 22 -3.71 1.98 4.23
N PHE A 23 -3.35 1.20 5.25
CA PHE A 23 -3.80 1.48 6.62
C PHE A 23 -3.34 2.85 7.12
N LEU A 24 -2.11 3.26 6.77
CA LEU A 24 -1.64 4.61 7.08
C LEU A 24 -2.49 5.70 6.42
N VAL A 25 -2.99 5.50 5.19
CA VAL A 25 -3.93 6.43 4.55
C VAL A 25 -5.23 6.53 5.37
N MET A 26 -5.78 5.40 5.82
CA MET A 26 -7.00 5.39 6.64
C MET A 26 -6.78 6.12 7.97
N VAL A 27 -5.65 5.87 8.63
CA VAL A 27 -5.25 6.59 9.86
C VAL A 27 -5.08 8.09 9.58
N GLY A 28 -4.48 8.46 8.44
CA GLY A 28 -4.34 9.85 8.01
C GLY A 28 -5.68 10.56 7.88
N PHE A 29 -6.67 9.95 7.22
CA PHE A 29 -8.00 10.54 7.13
C PHE A 29 -8.75 10.59 8.47
N GLY A 30 -8.65 9.54 9.28
CA GLY A 30 -9.27 9.52 10.61
C GLY A 30 -8.69 10.60 11.53
N SER A 31 -7.36 10.72 11.56
CA SER A 31 -6.68 11.76 12.34
C SER A 31 -6.91 13.16 11.79
N LEU A 32 -7.05 13.35 10.47
CA LEU A 32 -7.40 14.63 9.86
C LEU A 32 -8.77 15.13 10.33
N ALA A 33 -9.78 14.25 10.38
CA ALA A 33 -11.10 14.62 10.88
C ALA A 33 -11.03 15.08 12.35
N LEU A 34 -10.31 14.34 13.18
CA LEU A 34 -10.10 14.69 14.59
C LEU A 34 -9.30 15.99 14.75
N TRP A 35 -8.34 16.25 13.86
CA TRP A 35 -7.57 17.48 13.84
C TRP A 35 -8.47 18.70 13.58
N VAL A 36 -9.31 18.65 12.54
CA VAL A 36 -10.24 19.72 12.20
C VAL A 36 -11.22 20.01 13.34
N VAL A 37 -11.80 18.96 13.94
CA VAL A 37 -12.72 19.10 15.09
C VAL A 37 -12.00 19.69 16.29
N SER A 38 -10.75 19.28 16.55
CA SER A 38 -9.96 19.81 17.67
C SER A 38 -9.63 21.29 17.50
N ILE A 39 -9.31 21.73 16.28
CA ILE A 39 -9.12 23.15 15.96
C ILE A 39 -10.42 23.92 16.21
N ALA A 40 -11.54 23.43 15.65
CA ALA A 40 -12.84 24.09 15.78
C ALA A 40 -13.31 24.19 17.24
N GLY A 41 -12.99 23.19 18.06
CA GLY A 41 -13.34 23.15 19.48
C GLY A 41 -12.36 23.88 20.41
N GLY A 42 -11.28 24.49 19.89
CA GLY A 42 -10.27 25.17 20.71
C GLY A 42 -9.38 24.24 21.55
N HIS A 43 -9.35 22.95 21.23
CA HIS A 43 -8.56 21.94 21.94
C HIS A 43 -7.11 21.92 21.42
N THR A 44 -6.29 22.91 21.81
CA THR A 44 -4.93 23.12 21.25
C THR A 44 -4.03 21.88 21.30
N ALA A 45 -3.97 21.19 22.44
CA ALA A 45 -3.11 20.01 22.60
C ALA A 45 -3.54 18.85 21.68
N ALA A 46 -4.84 18.58 21.61
CA ALA A 46 -5.41 17.57 20.72
C ALA A 46 -5.19 17.95 19.24
N ALA A 47 -5.36 19.23 18.89
CA ALA A 47 -5.15 19.73 17.55
C ALA A 47 -3.69 19.52 17.10
N ILE A 48 -2.70 19.85 17.94
CA ILE A 48 -1.29 19.61 17.63
C ILE A 48 -1.03 18.11 17.45
N THR A 49 -1.56 17.28 18.35
CA THR A 49 -1.35 15.82 18.34
C THR A 49 -1.88 15.20 17.06
N PHE A 50 -3.15 15.45 16.72
CA PHE A 50 -3.76 14.90 15.51
C PHE A 50 -3.17 15.49 14.23
N GLY A 51 -2.73 16.75 14.26
CA GLY A 51 -1.99 17.35 13.14
C GLY A 51 -0.68 16.62 12.85
N ILE A 52 0.13 16.34 13.87
CA ILE A 52 1.39 15.57 13.71
C ILE A 52 1.11 14.17 13.19
N ILE A 53 0.12 13.46 13.76
CA ILE A 53 -0.25 12.11 13.33
C ILE A 53 -0.69 12.13 11.86
N THR A 54 -1.52 13.10 11.47
CA THR A 54 -2.01 13.25 10.09
C THR A 54 -0.86 13.42 9.11
N VAL A 55 0.06 14.36 9.40
CA VAL A 55 1.20 14.66 8.53
C VAL A 55 2.11 13.44 8.40
N ALA A 56 2.45 12.79 9.52
CA ALA A 56 3.31 11.61 9.52
C ALA A 56 2.68 10.45 8.75
N ALA A 57 1.39 10.17 8.98
CA ALA A 57 0.68 9.09 8.29
C ALA A 57 0.63 9.30 6.78
N PHE A 58 0.33 10.51 6.30
CA PHE A 58 0.31 10.76 4.87
C PHE A 58 1.70 10.78 4.24
N THR A 59 2.70 11.39 4.87
CA THR A 59 4.06 11.40 4.30
C THR A 59 4.67 10.01 4.27
N THR A 60 4.56 9.22 5.33
CA THR A 60 5.08 7.85 5.33
C THR A 60 4.35 6.97 4.32
N SER A 61 3.02 7.10 4.17
CA SER A 61 2.28 6.35 3.14
C SER A 61 2.74 6.72 1.73
N ALA A 62 2.81 8.02 1.43
CA ALA A 62 3.22 8.52 0.12
C ALA A 62 4.64 8.07 -0.25
N VAL A 63 5.57 8.12 0.70
CA VAL A 63 6.95 7.65 0.51
C VAL A 63 6.96 6.15 0.22
N THR A 64 6.26 5.34 1.02
CA THR A 64 6.20 3.89 0.81
C THR A 64 5.61 3.53 -0.55
N MET A 65 4.48 4.11 -0.92
CA MET A 65 3.85 3.86 -2.22
C MET A 65 4.73 4.33 -3.39
N THR A 66 5.43 5.46 -3.24
CA THR A 66 6.36 5.97 -4.26
C THR A 66 7.56 5.05 -4.44
N ILE A 67 8.16 4.58 -3.34
CA ILE A 67 9.29 3.63 -3.38
C ILE A 67 8.84 2.33 -4.04
N MET A 68 7.67 1.80 -3.66
CA MET A 68 7.13 0.58 -4.25
C MET A 68 6.95 0.74 -5.76
N GLY A 69 6.19 1.77 -6.18
CA GLY A 69 5.86 1.96 -7.58
C GLY A 69 7.05 2.33 -8.47
N ARG A 70 8.07 3.02 -7.95
CA ARG A 70 9.21 3.50 -8.76
C ARG A 70 10.46 2.64 -8.69
N LYS A 71 10.76 2.04 -7.53
CA LYS A 71 12.03 1.33 -7.30
C LYS A 71 11.88 -0.17 -7.31
N LEU A 72 10.75 -0.67 -6.82
CA LEU A 72 10.51 -2.11 -6.74
C LEU A 72 9.82 -2.63 -8.00
N HIS A 73 9.30 -1.75 -8.87
CA HIS A 73 8.48 -2.11 -10.05
C HIS A 73 7.25 -2.96 -9.73
N HIS A 74 6.98 -3.18 -8.44
CA HIS A 74 5.84 -3.87 -7.93
C HIS A 74 4.73 -2.85 -7.69
N SER A 75 3.60 -3.04 -8.38
CA SER A 75 2.45 -2.19 -8.09
C SER A 75 1.82 -2.62 -6.75
N PRO A 76 1.69 -1.70 -5.76
CA PRO A 76 1.13 -2.03 -4.45
C PRO A 76 -0.38 -2.37 -4.50
N VAL A 77 -1.03 -2.20 -5.65
CA VAL A 77 -2.48 -2.34 -5.84
C VAL A 77 -2.84 -3.08 -7.13
N LEU A 78 -2.01 -3.02 -8.17
CA LEU A 78 -2.27 -3.68 -9.46
C LEU A 78 -1.41 -4.92 -9.62
N PRO A 79 -1.88 -5.96 -10.33
CA PRO A 79 -1.02 -7.06 -10.74
C PRO A 79 0.13 -6.52 -11.59
N ASP A 80 1.35 -7.00 -11.35
CA ASP A 80 2.51 -6.68 -12.20
C ASP A 80 2.25 -7.15 -13.63
N ASN A 81 1.98 -6.19 -14.52
CA ASN A 81 1.74 -6.41 -15.94
C ASN A 81 3.04 -6.38 -16.76
N THR A 82 4.16 -6.80 -16.17
CA THR A 82 5.43 -6.85 -16.89
C THR A 82 5.32 -7.85 -18.06
N PRO A 83 5.98 -7.59 -19.21
CA PRO A 83 5.94 -8.50 -20.35
C PRO A 83 6.42 -9.92 -20.01
N LEU A 84 7.32 -10.02 -19.03
CA LEU A 84 7.84 -11.28 -18.50
C LEU A 84 6.76 -12.07 -17.74
N ASN A 85 6.00 -11.41 -16.85
CA ASN A 85 4.88 -12.04 -16.15
C ASN A 85 3.74 -12.40 -17.10
N GLU A 86 3.52 -11.59 -18.14
CA GLU A 86 2.51 -11.87 -19.16
C GLU A 86 2.87 -13.10 -20.00
N GLN A 87 4.14 -13.25 -20.40
CA GLN A 87 4.63 -14.46 -21.06
C GLN A 87 4.51 -15.69 -20.15
N HIS A 88 4.91 -15.57 -18.88
CA HIS A 88 4.78 -16.65 -17.91
C HIS A 88 3.31 -17.07 -17.70
N TYR A 89 2.39 -16.10 -17.59
CA TYR A 89 0.95 -16.37 -17.50
C TYR A 89 0.42 -17.05 -18.76
N LYS A 90 0.82 -16.56 -19.94
CA LYS A 90 0.40 -17.15 -21.23
C LYS A 90 0.94 -18.56 -21.41
N GLU A 91 2.15 -18.86 -20.93
CA GLU A 91 2.71 -20.22 -20.97
C GLU A 91 2.01 -21.15 -19.98
N MET A 92 1.67 -20.66 -18.78
CA MET A 92 1.06 -21.48 -17.72
C MET A 92 -0.44 -21.74 -17.93
N TYR A 93 -1.15 -20.88 -18.66
CA TYR A 93 -2.61 -20.98 -18.88
C TYR A 93 -3.04 -21.10 -20.36
N ARG A 94 -2.11 -21.16 -21.33
CA ARG A 94 -2.44 -21.63 -22.69
C ARG A 94 -2.60 -23.14 -22.68
N HIS A 95 -3.78 -23.60 -22.27
CA HIS A 95 -4.26 -24.95 -22.53
C HIS A 95 -5.61 -24.84 -23.23
#